data_AF-A0A926JMQ6-F1
#
_entry.id   AF-A0A926JMQ6-F1
#
_cell.length_a   1.000
_cell.length_b   1.000
_cell.length_c   1.000
_cell.angle_alpha   90.00
_cell.angle_beta   90.00
_cell.angle_gamma   90.00
#
_symmetry.space_group_name_H-M   'P 1'
#
loop_
_entity.id
_entity.type
_entity.pdbx_description
1 polymer ?
#
loop_
_entity_poly.entity_id
_entity_poly.type
_entity_poly.pdbx_seq_one_letter_code
_entity_poly.pdbx_strand_id
1 'polypeptide(L)'
;MAGPSALPLDAIVLADIAIVLVAGAALVRLARRLHQPPVIAELTAGIMLGPSLLGLLPGHLPDLIFPPQARPVLATVAQIGLVLFMFLAGWDMDLRRLRGRGRR
;
A
#
# COMPACT_ATOMS: atom_id res chain seq x y z
N MET A 1 16.18 16.38 -31.59
CA MET A 1 16.70 16.78 -30.26
C MET A 1 16.05 15.88 -29.23
N ALA A 2 16.67 14.72 -28.98
CA ALA A 2 16.18 13.75 -27.99
C ALA A 2 16.64 14.22 -26.60
N GLY A 3 15.72 14.77 -25.81
CA GLY A 3 15.95 14.99 -24.38
C GLY A 3 16.22 13.64 -23.69
N PRO A 4 16.92 13.64 -22.54
CA PRO A 4 17.34 12.40 -21.87
C PRO A 4 16.10 11.53 -21.69
N SER A 5 16.21 10.24 -22.01
CA SER A 5 15.12 9.28 -21.88
C SER A 5 14.66 9.19 -20.42
N ALA A 6 13.78 10.12 -20.02
CA ALA A 6 12.98 10.00 -18.83
C ALA A 6 12.18 8.71 -18.99
N LEU A 7 12.28 7.80 -18.02
CA LEU A 7 11.48 6.59 -18.00
C LEU A 7 10.01 6.99 -18.19
N PRO A 8 9.26 6.27 -19.03
CA PRO A 8 7.88 6.64 -19.29
C PRO A 8 7.05 6.47 -18.00
N LEU A 9 6.07 7.33 -17.80
CA LEU A 9 5.34 7.45 -16.51
C LEU A 9 4.68 6.13 -16.10
N ASP A 10 4.18 5.37 -17.06
CA ASP A 10 3.62 4.03 -16.87
C ASP A 10 4.65 3.04 -16.30
N ALA A 11 5.90 3.09 -16.78
CA ALA A 11 6.97 2.24 -16.25
C ALA A 11 7.33 2.63 -14.80
N ILE A 12 7.33 3.93 -14.49
CA ILE A 12 7.56 4.43 -13.12
C ILE A 12 6.44 3.94 -12.20
N VAL A 13 5.18 4.12 -12.58
CA VAL A 13 4.03 3.67 -11.78
C VAL A 13 4.05 2.15 -11.58
N LEU A 14 4.39 1.37 -12.60
CA LEU A 14 4.53 -0.09 -12.47
C LEU A 14 5.64 -0.47 -11.50
N ALA A 15 6.78 0.23 -11.56
CA ALA A 15 7.89 0.02 -10.65
C ALA A 15 7.49 0.36 -9.21
N ASP A 16 6.82 1.48 -8.98
CA ASP A 16 6.32 1.90 -7.67
C ASP A 16 5.36 0.86 -7.08
N ILE A 17 4.41 0.36 -7.88
CA ILE A 17 3.49 -0.71 -7.48
C ILE A 17 4.28 -1.98 -7.13
N ALA A 18 5.26 -2.36 -7.96
CA ALA A 18 6.09 -3.53 -7.70
C ALA A 18 6.87 -3.39 -6.38
N ILE A 19 7.43 -2.21 -6.09
CA ILE A 19 8.13 -1.91 -4.84
C ILE A 19 7.19 -2.07 -3.65
N VAL A 20 5.98 -1.50 -3.71
CA VAL A 20 4.97 -1.62 -2.65
C VAL A 20 4.58 -3.08 -2.41
N LEU A 21 4.32 -3.84 -3.48
CA LEU A 21 3.93 -5.26 -3.39
C LEU A 21 5.05 -6.13 -2.81
N VAL A 22 6.30 -5.92 -3.25
CA VAL A 22 7.46 -6.68 -2.75
C VAL A 22 7.73 -6.35 -1.28
N ALA A 23 7.71 -5.08 -0.91
CA ALA A 23 7.89 -4.65 0.48
C ALA A 23 6.79 -5.21 1.40
N GLY A 24 5.53 -5.13 0.96
CA GLY A 24 4.39 -5.71 1.66
C GLY A 24 4.54 -7.22 1.84
N ALA A 25 4.84 -7.96 0.77
CA ALA A 25 5.02 -9.41 0.82
C ALA A 25 6.17 -9.84 1.76
N ALA A 26 7.28 -9.09 1.73
CA ALA A 26 8.41 -9.31 2.63
C ALA A 26 8.00 -9.11 4.10
N LEU A 27 7.30 -8.01 4.41
CA LEU A 27 6.84 -7.71 5.76
C LEU A 27 5.75 -8.68 6.24
N VAL A 28 4.87 -9.14 5.37
CA VAL A 28 3.87 -10.18 5.71
C VAL A 28 4.57 -11.49 6.11
N ARG A 29 5.69 -11.85 5.45
CA ARG A 29 6.48 -13.02 5.86
C ARG A 29 7.10 -12.85 7.24
N LEU A 30 7.52 -11.63 7.61
CA LEU A 30 8.01 -11.31 8.95
C LEU A 30 6.88 -11.31 9.98
N ALA A 31 5.76 -10.66 9.69
CA ALA A 31 4.60 -10.57 10.58
C ALA A 31 4.00 -11.94 10.92
N ARG A 32 3.98 -12.88 9.96
CA ARG A 32 3.57 -14.27 10.22
C ARG A 32 4.44 -14.96 11.27
N ARG A 33 5.75 -14.64 11.35
CA ARG A 33 6.63 -15.16 12.41
C ARG A 33 6.33 -14.54 13.77
N LEU A 34 5.78 -13.32 13.77
CA LEU A 34 5.39 -12.58 14.96
C LEU A 34 3.91 -12.80 15.36
N HIS A 35 3.21 -13.73 14.70
CA HIS A 35 1.78 -14.00 14.90
C HIS A 35 0.87 -12.78 14.66
N GLN A 36 1.30 -11.82 13.83
CA GLN A 36 0.52 -10.65 13.48
C GLN A 36 -0.33 -10.91 12.22
N PRO A 37 -1.58 -10.40 12.16
CA PRO A 37 -2.40 -10.44 10.96
C PRO A 37 -1.70 -9.79 9.74
N PRO A 38 -1.89 -10.31 8.52
CA PRO A 38 -1.26 -9.77 7.32
C PRO A 38 -1.50 -8.28 7.10
N VAL A 39 -2.71 -7.79 7.39
CA VAL A 39 -3.09 -6.39 7.18
C VAL A 39 -2.20 -5.41 7.97
N ILE A 40 -1.70 -5.82 9.14
CA ILE A 40 -0.82 -4.97 9.96
C ILE A 40 0.54 -4.79 9.25
N ALA A 41 1.05 -5.85 8.61
CA ALA A 41 2.29 -5.75 7.84
C ALA A 41 2.15 -4.86 6.61
N GLU A 42 1.02 -4.94 5.92
CA GLU A 42 0.74 -4.12 4.74
C GLU A 42 0.64 -2.62 5.08
N LEU A 43 -0.09 -2.29 6.16
CA LEU A 43 -0.16 -0.91 6.67
C LEU A 43 1.22 -0.41 7.10
N THR A 44 1.98 -1.26 7.79
CA THR A 44 3.35 -0.94 8.23
C THR A 44 4.26 -0.70 7.03
N ALA A 45 4.16 -1.52 5.97
CA ALA A 45 4.91 -1.35 4.73
C ALA A 45 4.63 0.01 4.09
N GLY A 46 3.36 0.41 4.02
CA GLY A 46 2.95 1.72 3.51
C GLY A 46 3.53 2.88 4.33
N ILE A 47 3.48 2.80 5.66
CA ILE A 47 4.08 3.81 6.55
C ILE A 47 5.60 3.87 6.39
N MET A 48 6.25 2.70 6.28
CA MET A 48 7.69 2.60 6.09
C MET A 48 8.14 3.19 4.75
N LEU A 49 7.41 2.90 3.67
CA LEU A 49 7.67 3.44 2.32
C LEU A 49 7.23 4.90 2.16
N GLY A 50 6.44 5.42 3.09
CA GLY A 50 6.02 6.82 3.12
C GLY A 50 7.09 7.76 3.68
N PRO A 51 6.81 9.08 3.64
CA PRO A 51 7.68 10.09 4.22
C PRO A 51 7.85 9.93 5.74
N SER A 52 6.94 9.22 6.42
CA SER A 52 7.00 8.98 7.86
C SER A 52 8.25 8.22 8.31
N LEU A 53 8.81 7.36 7.47
CA LEU A 53 10.04 6.63 7.78
C LEU A 53 11.14 6.89 6.74
N LEU A 54 10.85 6.74 5.44
CA LEU A 54 11.84 7.07 4.40
C LEU A 54 12.20 8.55 4.36
N GLY A 55 11.31 9.45 4.80
CA GLY A 55 11.61 10.88 4.88
C GLY A 55 12.56 11.25 6.02
N LEU A 56 12.81 10.34 6.97
CA LEU A 56 13.81 10.52 8.02
C LEU A 56 15.23 10.20 7.53
N LEU A 57 15.36 9.47 6.43
CA LEU A 57 16.66 9.14 5.84
C LEU A 57 17.18 10.29 4.98
N PRO A 58 18.50 10.54 4.97
CA PRO A 58 19.10 11.54 4.11
C PRO A 58 18.89 11.17 2.63
N GLY A 59 18.63 12.17 1.79
CA GLY A 59 18.59 12.01 0.33
C GLY A 59 17.22 12.08 -0.34
N HIS A 60 16.17 12.58 0.33
CA HIS A 60 14.82 12.76 -0.24
C HIS A 60 14.28 11.49 -0.93
N LEU A 61 14.57 10.32 -0.32
CA LEU A 61 14.18 9.00 -0.81
C LEU A 61 12.70 8.87 -1.19
N PRO A 62 11.73 9.48 -0.45
CA PRO A 62 10.32 9.42 -0.85
C PRO A 62 10.04 10.07 -2.21
N ASP A 63 10.75 11.16 -2.55
CA ASP A 63 10.58 11.84 -3.84
C ASP A 63 11.33 11.13 -4.96
N LEU A 64 12.40 10.41 -4.63
CA LEU A 64 13.18 9.62 -5.58
C LEU A 64 12.48 8.31 -5.94
N ILE A 65 11.92 7.62 -4.95
CA ILE A 65 11.23 6.33 -5.12
C ILE A 65 9.79 6.54 -5.61
N PHE A 66 9.08 7.54 -5.08
CA PHE A 66 7.69 7.85 -5.47
C PHE A 66 7.59 9.28 -5.99
N PRO A 67 7.96 9.52 -7.25
CA PRO A 67 8.00 10.86 -7.82
C PRO A 67 6.61 11.50 -7.87
N PRO A 68 6.51 12.83 -7.72
CA PRO A 68 5.22 13.53 -7.55
C PRO A 68 4.25 13.35 -8.72
N GLN A 69 4.75 13.02 -9.93
CA GLN A 69 3.93 12.75 -11.10
C GLN A 69 3.21 11.38 -11.02
N ALA A 70 3.79 10.40 -10.33
CA ALA A 70 3.22 9.06 -10.17
C ALA A 70 2.21 8.97 -9.01
N ARG A 71 2.36 9.84 -7.99
CA ARG A 71 1.52 9.84 -6.77
C ARG A 71 0.02 9.91 -7.03
N PRO A 72 -0.51 10.73 -7.94
CA PRO A 72 -1.95 10.76 -8.21
C PRO A 72 -2.47 9.42 -8.73
N VAL A 73 -1.71 8.76 -9.63
CA VAL A 73 -2.07 7.46 -10.18
C VAL A 73 -2.03 6.38 -9.09
N LEU A 74 -0.98 6.38 -8.27
CA LEU A 74 -0.88 5.49 -7.10
C LEU A 74 -2.05 5.68 -6.13
N ALA A 75 -2.44 6.92 -5.86
CA ALA A 75 -3.57 7.24 -4.99
C ALA A 75 -4.89 6.72 -5.56
N THR A 76 -5.13 6.86 -6.87
CA THR A 76 -6.31 6.28 -7.53
C THR A 76 -6.33 4.75 -7.42
N VAL A 77 -5.20 4.08 -7.66
CA VAL A 77 -5.08 2.62 -7.51
C VAL A 77 -5.35 2.20 -6.06
N ALA A 78 -4.78 2.92 -5.09
CA ALA A 78 -5.00 2.65 -3.66
C ALA A 78 -6.47 2.85 -3.26
N GLN A 79 -7.14 3.89 -3.76
CA GLN A 79 -8.56 4.11 -3.51
C GLN A 79 -9.42 2.97 -4.07
N ILE A 80 -9.15 2.52 -5.30
CA ILE A 80 -9.85 1.38 -5.89
C ILE A 80 -9.62 0.13 -5.03
N GLY A 81 -8.37 -0.15 -4.66
CA GLY A 81 -8.03 -1.28 -3.79
C GLY A 81 -8.73 -1.23 -2.44
N LEU A 82 -8.80 -0.06 -1.80
CA LEU A 82 -9.48 0.16 -0.53
C LEU A 82 -10.99 -0.05 -0.64
N VAL A 83 -11.62 0.47 -1.69
CA VAL A 83 -13.06 0.30 -1.93
C VAL A 83 -13.38 -1.18 -2.17
N LEU A 84 -12.58 -1.87 -2.98
CA LEU A 84 -12.73 -3.30 -3.21
C LEU A 84 -12.53 -4.10 -1.92
N PHE A 85 -11.52 -3.77 -1.12
CA PHE A 85 -11.26 -4.41 0.18
C PHE A 85 -12.44 -4.22 1.15
N MET A 86 -12.96 -2.99 1.29
CA MET A 86 -14.12 -2.70 2.13
C MET A 86 -15.39 -3.40 1.62
N PHE A 87 -15.57 -3.50 0.30
CA PHE A 87 -16.67 -4.24 -0.29
C PHE A 87 -16.59 -5.74 0.06
N LEU A 88 -15.41 -6.37 -0.10
CA LEU A 88 -15.20 -7.78 0.28
C LEU A 88 -15.41 -8.01 1.78
N ALA A 89 -14.90 -7.11 2.62
CA ALA A 89 -15.09 -7.19 4.07
C ALA A 89 -16.57 -7.10 4.47
N GLY A 90 -17.34 -6.22 3.82
CA GLY A 90 -18.79 -6.12 4.01
C GLY A 90 -19.55 -7.33 3.46
N TRP A 91 -19.09 -7.92 2.36
CA TRP A 91 -19.69 -9.12 1.77
C TRP A 91 -19.49 -10.37 2.63
N ASP A 92 -18.33 -10.50 3.26
CA ASP A 92 -18.01 -11.62 4.17
C ASP A 92 -18.67 -11.46 5.57
N MET A 93 -19.18 -10.28 5.89
CA MET A 93 -19.92 -10.04 7.14
C MET A 93 -21.29 -10.72 7.13
N ASP A 94 -21.39 -11.85 7.83
CA ASP A 94 -22.67 -12.47 8.15
C ASP A 94 -23.47 -11.62 9.15
N LEU A 95 -24.36 -10.76 8.64
CA LEU A 95 -25.27 -9.92 9.43
C LEU A 95 -26.10 -10.72 10.47
N ARG A 96 -26.30 -12.03 10.27
CA ARG A 96 -27.01 -12.89 11.22
C ARG A 96 -26.21 -13.11 12.51
N ARG A 97 -24.86 -13.15 12.42
CA ARG A 97 -23.97 -13.26 13.59
C ARG A 97 -23.86 -11.94 14.37
N LEU A 98 -24.10 -10.79 13.72
CA LEU A 98 -24.17 -9.48 14.39
C LEU A 98 -25.46 -9.31 15.19
N ARG A 99 -26.60 -9.82 14.70
CA ARG A 99 -27.93 -9.69 15.34
C ARG A 99 -28.02 -10.31 16.75
N GLY A 100 -27.14 -11.26 17.10
CA GLY A 100 -27.14 -11.91 18.42
C GLY A 100 -26.34 -11.18 19.51
N ARG A 101 -25.53 -10.16 19.17
CA ARG A 101 -24.60 -9.50 20.11
C ARG A 101 -25.08 -8.14 20.63
N GLY A 102 -26.22 -7.62 20.17
CA GLY A 102 -26.77 -6.32 20.58
C GLY A 102 -27.73 -6.33 21.78
N ARG A 103 -27.80 -7.42 22.57
CA ARG A 103 -28.68 -7.54 23.76
C ARG A 103 -27.92 -7.74 25.07
N ARG A 104 -26.74 -7.12 25.21
CA ARG A 104 -26.07 -6.96 26.51
C ARG A 104 -25.55 -5.55 26.65
#